data_AF-A0A550HE58-F1
#
_entry.id   AF-A0A550HE58-F1
#
_cell.length_a   1.000
_cell.length_b   1.000
_cell.length_c   1.000
_cell.angle_alpha   90.00
_cell.angle_beta   90.00
_cell.angle_gamma   90.00
#
_symmetry.space_group_name_H-M   'P 1'
#
loop_
_entity.id
_entity.type
_entity.pdbx_description
1 polymer ?
#
loop_
_entity_poly.entity_id
_entity_poly.type
_entity_poly.pdbx_seq_one_letter_code
_entity_poly.pdbx_strand_id
1 'polypeptide(L)'
;MKASLKNTPPGDTPASTTTLSELSTVDRYYLAWHTFQQQHGHEPQGPELSQYLAERNVLDRKGKHIKPRALTRYYLEFRIYSTWAEHRAHTTNPRLDQVARDLTQRGVTAQYNKPIRASDLNKYLDTFQRRYNTLQTRSGAAPIRAAR
;
A
#
# COMPACT_ATOMS: atom_id res chain seq x y z
N MET A 1 3.70 60.55 15.35
CA MET A 1 4.77 59.54 15.28
C MET A 1 4.16 58.16 15.52
N LYS A 2 4.40 57.20 14.60
CA LYS A 2 4.55 55.72 14.74
C LYS A 2 3.55 54.95 15.64
N ALA A 3 3.08 53.72 15.35
CA ALA A 3 3.08 52.80 14.22
C ALA A 3 2.17 51.61 14.61
N SER A 4 1.68 50.89 13.59
CA SER A 4 0.93 49.63 13.61
C SER A 4 1.64 48.45 14.30
N LEU A 5 0.89 47.43 14.77
CA LEU A 5 1.15 45.97 14.75
C LEU A 5 0.07 45.26 15.62
N LYS A 6 -1.04 44.74 15.07
CA LYS A 6 -1.29 43.37 14.53
C LYS A 6 -0.86 42.21 15.45
N ASN A 7 -1.81 41.31 15.77
CA ASN A 7 -1.75 39.83 15.70
C ASN A 7 -2.83 39.21 16.62
N THR A 8 -4.02 38.87 16.11
CA THR A 8 -4.43 37.54 15.58
C THR A 8 -4.51 36.45 16.67
N PRO A 9 -5.69 35.86 16.96
CA PRO A 9 -5.78 34.66 17.80
C PRO A 9 -5.14 33.45 17.08
N PRO A 10 -4.52 32.49 17.77
CA PRO A 10 -4.02 31.27 17.14
C PRO A 10 -5.19 30.34 16.82
N GLY A 11 -5.94 30.68 15.78
CA GLY A 11 -6.84 29.78 15.07
C GLY A 11 -6.08 29.12 13.93
N ASP A 12 -6.34 27.82 13.75
CA ASP A 12 -5.82 26.95 12.69
C ASP A 12 -4.36 26.50 12.86
N THR A 13 -4.20 25.49 13.71
CA THR A 13 -3.24 24.42 13.40
C THR A 13 -3.77 23.67 12.19
N PRO A 14 -3.13 23.67 11.01
CA PRO A 14 -3.43 22.69 9.98
C PRO A 14 -2.82 21.34 10.40
N ALA A 15 -3.42 20.70 11.41
CA ALA A 15 -3.22 19.28 11.59
C ALA A 15 -3.92 18.58 10.41
N SER A 16 -3.15 17.92 9.55
CA SER A 16 -3.55 16.83 8.61
C SER A 16 -3.14 16.97 7.14
N THR A 17 -2.23 17.87 6.74
CA THR A 17 -1.69 17.84 5.34
C THR A 17 -0.36 17.07 5.21
N THR A 18 0.23 16.61 6.31
CA THR A 18 1.54 15.88 6.32
C THR A 18 1.41 14.37 6.10
N THR A 19 0.25 13.83 5.69
CA THR A 19 0.00 12.38 5.78
C THR A 19 0.23 11.60 4.47
N LEU A 20 0.34 12.25 3.30
CA LEU A 20 0.60 11.58 2.01
C LEU A 20 2.06 11.67 1.52
N SER A 21 2.82 12.65 2.03
CA SER A 21 4.22 12.90 1.60
C SER A 21 5.21 11.84 2.07
N GLU A 22 4.91 11.11 3.14
CA GLU A 22 5.78 10.04 3.66
C GLU A 22 5.60 8.68 2.96
N LEU A 23 4.47 8.49 2.27
CA LEU A 23 4.24 7.27 1.50
C LEU A 23 5.15 7.28 0.27
N SER A 24 5.79 6.14 0.01
CA SER A 24 6.40 5.96 -1.29
C SER A 24 5.31 5.88 -2.36
N THR A 25 5.68 6.15 -3.60
CA THR A 25 4.77 5.99 -4.74
C THR A 25 4.20 4.57 -4.81
N VAL A 26 4.99 3.55 -4.49
CA VAL A 26 4.54 2.16 -4.50
C VAL A 26 3.55 1.89 -3.36
N ASP A 27 3.72 2.52 -2.19
CA ASP A 27 2.76 2.38 -1.08
C ASP A 27 1.40 2.99 -1.43
N ARG A 28 1.39 4.12 -2.16
CA ARG A 28 0.14 4.70 -2.69
C ARG A 28 -0.56 3.77 -3.68
N TYR A 29 0.22 3.12 -4.56
CA TYR A 29 -0.34 2.14 -5.51
C TYR A 29 -0.91 0.92 -4.79
N TYR A 30 -0.19 0.42 -3.78
CA TYR A 30 -0.68 -0.70 -2.96
C TYR A 30 -2.00 -0.34 -2.27
N LEU A 31 -2.08 0.83 -1.62
CA LEU A 31 -3.30 1.27 -0.95
C LEU A 31 -4.47 1.40 -1.92
N ALA A 32 -4.24 1.95 -3.10
CA ALA A 32 -5.26 2.05 -4.13
C ALA A 32 -5.72 0.65 -4.59
N TRP A 33 -4.78 -0.25 -4.89
CA TRP A 33 -5.05 -1.63 -5.30
C TRP A 33 -5.81 -2.43 -4.24
N HIS A 34 -5.42 -2.28 -2.96
CA HIS A 34 -6.08 -2.93 -1.84
C HIS A 34 -7.48 -2.36 -1.61
N THR A 35 -7.64 -1.03 -1.63
CA THR A 35 -8.95 -0.39 -1.44
C THR A 35 -9.91 -0.72 -2.57
N PHE A 36 -9.42 -0.78 -3.82
CA PHE A 36 -10.23 -1.20 -4.96
C PHE A 36 -10.83 -2.60 -4.73
N GLN A 37 -10.02 -3.56 -4.31
CA GLN A 37 -10.51 -4.92 -4.01
C GLN A 37 -11.57 -4.94 -2.92
N GLN A 38 -11.40 -4.14 -1.86
CA GLN A 38 -12.40 -4.05 -0.78
C GLN A 38 -13.73 -3.45 -1.27
N GLN A 39 -13.69 -2.55 -2.26
CA GLN A 39 -14.88 -1.90 -2.81
C GLN A 39 -15.58 -2.73 -3.90
N HIS A 40 -14.81 -3.41 -4.74
CA HIS A 40 -15.32 -4.08 -5.94
C HIS A 40 -15.36 -5.61 -5.83
N GLY A 41 -14.73 -6.20 -4.80
CA GLY A 41 -14.70 -7.64 -4.58
C GLY A 41 -13.80 -8.43 -5.53
N HIS A 42 -13.06 -7.75 -6.41
CA HIS A 42 -12.10 -8.38 -7.33
C HIS A 42 -10.82 -7.55 -7.46
N GLU A 43 -9.75 -8.20 -7.94
CA GLU A 43 -8.50 -7.53 -8.24
C GLU A 43 -8.64 -6.60 -9.46
N PRO A 44 -8.17 -5.34 -9.42
CA PRO A 44 -8.28 -4.44 -10.55
C PRO A 44 -7.35 -4.86 -11.69
N GLN A 45 -7.82 -4.75 -12.92
CA GLN A 45 -6.96 -4.73 -14.10
C GLN A 45 -6.11 -3.45 -14.15
N GLY A 46 -5.03 -3.47 -14.94
CA GLY A 46 -4.12 -2.33 -15.05
C GLY A 46 -4.81 -1.00 -15.39
N PRO A 47 -5.73 -0.94 -16.37
CA PRO A 47 -6.51 0.26 -16.68
C PRO A 47 -7.42 0.71 -15.54
N GLU A 48 -8.09 -0.23 -14.85
CA GLU A 48 -8.98 0.07 -13.74
C GLU A 48 -8.21 0.72 -12.58
N LEU A 49 -7.06 0.17 -12.22
CA LEU A 49 -6.23 0.76 -11.17
C LEU A 49 -5.66 2.13 -11.60
N SER A 50 -5.29 2.28 -12.87
CA SER A 50 -4.82 3.55 -13.42
C SER A 50 -5.88 4.65 -13.29
N GLN A 51 -7.12 4.34 -13.67
CA GLN A 51 -8.25 5.25 -13.53
C GLN A 51 -8.55 5.54 -12.05
N TYR A 52 -8.63 4.50 -11.23
CA TYR A 52 -8.92 4.62 -9.80
C TYR A 52 -7.91 5.51 -9.05
N LEU A 53 -6.64 5.46 -9.46
CA LEU A 53 -5.58 6.35 -8.97
C LEU A 53 -5.78 7.80 -9.44
N ALA A 54 -6.12 8.01 -10.71
CA ALA A 54 -6.36 9.34 -11.26
C ALA A 54 -7.55 10.04 -10.61
N GLU A 55 -8.64 9.33 -10.36
CA GLU A 55 -9.81 9.83 -9.61
C GLU A 55 -9.46 10.32 -8.19
N ARG A 56 -8.36 9.81 -7.62
CA ARG A 56 -7.81 10.19 -6.31
C ARG A 56 -6.62 11.14 -6.40
N ASN A 57 -6.43 11.76 -7.56
CA ASN A 57 -5.35 12.70 -7.85
C ASN A 57 -3.94 12.10 -7.64
N VAL A 58 -3.80 10.77 -7.78
CA VAL A 58 -2.49 10.09 -7.78
C VAL A 58 -2.01 9.95 -9.23
N LEU A 59 -1.27 10.96 -9.67
CA LEU A 59 -0.79 11.11 -11.05
C LEU A 59 0.73 10.93 -11.15
N ASP A 60 1.24 10.80 -12.38
CA ASP A 60 2.68 10.79 -12.63
C ASP A 60 3.29 12.18 -12.47
N ARG A 61 4.62 12.28 -12.61
CA ARG A 61 5.35 13.56 -12.49
C ARG A 61 4.93 14.62 -13.52
N LYS A 62 4.24 14.22 -14.60
CA LYS A 62 3.73 15.09 -15.66
C LYS A 62 2.23 15.37 -15.51
N GLY A 63 1.61 14.99 -14.38
CA GLY A 63 0.18 15.13 -14.15
C GLY A 63 -0.68 14.20 -15.02
N LYS A 64 -0.12 13.10 -15.52
CA LYS A 64 -0.82 12.10 -16.34
C LYS A 64 -1.19 10.87 -15.54
N HIS A 65 -2.13 10.09 -16.06
CA HIS A 65 -2.48 8.80 -15.49
C HIS A 65 -1.26 7.87 -15.46
N ILE A 66 -1.12 7.09 -14.38
CA ILE A 66 -0.06 6.10 -14.28
C ILE A 66 -0.31 5.01 -15.32
N LYS A 67 0.68 4.67 -16.14
CA LYS A 67 0.51 3.65 -17.19
C LYS A 67 0.10 2.29 -16.59
N PRO A 68 -0.95 1.63 -17.12
CA PRO A 68 -1.37 0.30 -16.68
C PRO A 68 -0.23 -0.71 -16.56
N ARG A 69 0.64 -0.77 -17.58
CA ARG A 69 1.80 -1.68 -17.61
C ARG A 69 2.86 -1.39 -16.55
N ALA A 70 2.90 -0.17 -16.00
CA ALA A 70 3.79 0.14 -14.87
C ALA A 70 3.19 -0.41 -13.57
N LEU A 71 1.87 -0.30 -13.41
CA LEU A 71 1.14 -0.76 -12.23
C LEU A 71 1.13 -2.29 -12.10
N THR A 72 0.84 -3.01 -13.20
CA THR A 72 0.72 -4.47 -13.18
C THR A 72 2.01 -5.20 -12.79
N ARG A 73 3.17 -4.54 -12.93
CA ARG A 73 4.48 -5.08 -12.47
C ARG A 73 4.52 -5.26 -10.95
N TYR A 74 3.72 -4.51 -10.21
CA TYR A 74 3.69 -4.57 -8.75
C TYR A 74 2.65 -5.56 -8.20
N TYR A 75 1.73 -6.08 -9.03
CA TYR A 75 0.62 -6.90 -8.54
C TYR A 75 1.08 -8.17 -7.83
N LEU A 76 2.12 -8.83 -8.36
CA LEU A 76 2.71 -9.97 -7.70
C LEU A 76 3.27 -9.60 -6.31
N GLU A 77 4.01 -8.49 -6.22
CA GLU A 77 4.53 -8.00 -4.94
C GLU A 77 3.40 -7.65 -3.97
N PHE A 78 2.29 -7.08 -4.46
CA PHE A 78 1.14 -6.73 -3.65
C PHE A 78 0.43 -7.96 -3.07
N ARG A 79 0.20 -9.00 -3.87
CA ARG A 79 -0.36 -10.28 -3.40
C ARG A 79 0.52 -10.95 -2.35
N ILE A 80 1.84 -10.95 -2.59
CA ILE A 80 2.83 -11.47 -1.64
C ILE A 80 2.77 -10.67 -0.34
N TYR A 81 2.81 -9.34 -0.44
CA TYR A 81 2.78 -8.45 0.71
C TYR A 81 1.48 -8.61 1.52
N SER A 82 0.31 -8.64 0.89
CA SER A 82 -0.97 -8.82 1.59
C SER A 82 -1.00 -10.12 2.37
N THR A 83 -0.55 -11.23 1.75
CA THR A 83 -0.47 -12.52 2.45
C THR A 83 0.52 -12.45 3.61
N TRP A 84 1.71 -11.88 3.42
CA TRP A 84 2.67 -11.70 4.51
C TRP A 84 2.13 -10.80 5.64
N ALA A 85 1.42 -9.72 5.30
CA ALA A 85 0.87 -8.76 6.25
C ALA A 85 -0.27 -9.37 7.10
N GLU A 86 -1.09 -10.25 6.52
CA GLU A 86 -2.08 -11.05 7.26
C GLU A 86 -1.38 -11.90 8.34
N HIS A 87 -0.31 -12.62 7.98
CA HIS A 87 0.49 -13.36 8.96
C HIS A 87 1.09 -12.45 10.03
N ARG A 88 1.63 -11.29 9.62
CA ARG A 88 2.23 -10.29 10.53
C ARG A 88 1.23 -9.69 11.52
N ALA A 89 -0.05 -9.64 11.18
CA ALA A 89 -1.11 -9.18 12.07
C ALA A 89 -1.36 -10.14 13.24
N HIS A 90 -1.08 -11.44 13.06
CA HIS A 90 -1.27 -12.47 14.08
C HIS A 90 0.01 -12.89 14.79
N THR A 91 1.17 -12.65 14.18
CA THR A 91 2.47 -12.99 14.78
C THR A 91 3.51 -11.90 14.55
N THR A 92 4.38 -11.71 15.56
CA THR A 92 5.54 -10.83 15.43
C THR A 92 6.50 -11.30 14.34
N ASN A 93 6.69 -12.63 14.30
CA ASN A 93 7.58 -13.45 13.49
C ASN A 93 6.94 -14.24 12.32
N PRO A 94 6.46 -13.68 11.19
CA PRO A 94 5.83 -14.51 10.14
C PRO A 94 6.76 -15.60 9.62
N ARG A 95 6.32 -16.87 9.71
CA ARG A 95 7.08 -17.99 9.14
C ARG A 95 6.96 -17.96 7.62
N LEU A 96 8.06 -17.69 6.92
CA LEU A 96 8.05 -17.52 5.46
C LEU A 96 7.64 -18.78 4.70
N ASP A 97 7.93 -19.98 5.24
CA ASP A 97 7.44 -21.23 4.65
C ASP A 97 5.92 -21.37 4.72
N GLN A 98 5.28 -20.76 5.73
CA GLN A 98 3.84 -20.74 5.83
C GLN A 98 3.25 -19.72 4.83
N VAL A 99 3.82 -18.52 4.77
CA VAL A 99 3.42 -17.51 3.76
C VAL A 99 3.55 -18.06 2.34
N ALA A 100 4.66 -18.74 2.02
CA ALA A 100 4.90 -19.36 0.71
C ALA A 100 3.88 -20.47 0.37
N ARG A 101 3.52 -21.29 1.36
CA ARG A 101 2.46 -22.31 1.21
C ARG A 101 1.11 -21.68 0.95
N ASP A 102 0.74 -20.67 1.72
CA ASP A 102 -0.54 -19.97 1.57
C ASP A 102 -0.63 -19.26 0.22
N LEU A 103 0.46 -18.64 -0.25
CA LEU A 103 0.53 -18.06 -1.60
C LEU A 103 0.27 -19.11 -2.69
N THR A 104 0.89 -20.28 -2.56
CA THR A 104 0.71 -21.38 -3.51
C THR A 104 -0.72 -21.91 -3.48
N GLN A 105 -1.32 -22.06 -2.29
CA GLN A 105 -2.71 -22.47 -2.13
C GLN A 105 -3.69 -21.46 -2.75
N ARG A 106 -3.35 -20.16 -2.70
CA ARG A 106 -4.10 -19.07 -3.36
C ARG A 106 -3.83 -18.96 -4.86
N GLY A 107 -3.03 -19.87 -5.45
CA GLY A 107 -2.66 -19.85 -6.87
C GLY A 107 -1.70 -18.71 -7.25
N VAL A 108 -1.03 -18.09 -6.29
CA VAL A 108 -0.06 -17.02 -6.54
C VAL A 108 1.30 -17.63 -6.86
N THR A 109 1.72 -17.49 -8.10
CA THR A 109 3.00 -18.01 -8.61
C THR A 109 3.91 -16.90 -9.11
N ALA A 110 5.22 -17.16 -9.08
CA ALA A 110 6.22 -16.32 -9.73
C ALA A 110 6.18 -16.47 -11.26
N GLN A 111 7.12 -15.82 -11.94
CA GLN A 111 7.29 -15.92 -13.39
C GLN A 111 7.43 -17.38 -13.84
N TYR A 112 6.82 -17.70 -14.98
CA TYR A 112 6.77 -19.06 -15.54
C TYR A 112 6.04 -20.07 -14.63
N ASN A 113 5.02 -19.63 -13.91
CA ASN A 113 4.19 -20.46 -13.03
C ASN A 113 4.99 -21.20 -11.95
N LYS A 114 6.14 -20.65 -11.55
CA LYS A 114 6.98 -21.24 -10.52
C LYS A 114 6.40 -20.97 -9.13
N PRO A 115 6.40 -21.95 -8.22
CA PRO A 115 5.99 -21.72 -6.84
C PRO A 115 6.94 -20.71 -6.19
N ILE A 116 6.36 -19.79 -5.41
CA ILE A 116 7.13 -18.81 -4.64
C ILE A 116 7.71 -19.53 -3.43
N ARG A 117 9.03 -19.48 -3.25
CA ARG A 117 9.70 -20.13 -2.11
C ARG A 117 9.97 -19.12 -1.00
N ALA A 118 10.15 -19.61 0.23
CA ALA A 118 10.54 -18.77 1.36
C ALA A 118 11.83 -17.96 1.08
N SER A 119 12.79 -18.56 0.38
CA SER A 119 14.02 -17.88 -0.05
C SER A 119 13.75 -16.68 -0.97
N ASP A 120 12.71 -16.75 -1.81
CA ASP A 120 12.33 -15.65 -2.71
C ASP A 120 11.69 -14.49 -1.95
N LEU A 121 11.12 -14.75 -0.76
CA LEU A 121 10.49 -13.77 0.10
C LEU A 121 11.50 -12.94 0.88
N ASN A 122 12.68 -13.50 1.21
CA ASN A 122 13.71 -12.84 2.01
C ASN A 122 14.10 -11.45 1.46
N LYS A 123 14.19 -11.31 0.13
CA LYS A 123 14.56 -10.04 -0.51
C LYS A 123 13.51 -8.92 -0.34
N TYR A 124 12.29 -9.27 0.06
CA TYR A 124 11.20 -8.30 0.24
C TYR A 124 10.98 -7.90 1.71
N LEU A 125 11.57 -8.60 2.67
CA LEU A 125 11.22 -8.45 4.09
C LEU A 125 11.40 -7.03 4.60
N ASP A 126 12.53 -6.39 4.32
CA ASP A 126 12.80 -5.02 4.78
C ASP A 126 11.76 -4.04 4.21
N THR A 127 11.42 -4.22 2.93
CA THR A 127 10.39 -3.40 2.26
C THR A 127 9.02 -3.66 2.86
N PHE A 128 8.67 -4.92 3.15
CA PHE A 128 7.40 -5.30 3.75
C PHE A 128 7.25 -4.80 5.18
N GLN A 129 8.29 -4.93 6.00
CA GLN A 129 8.31 -4.40 7.36
C GLN A 129 8.15 -2.87 7.36
N ARG A 130 8.93 -2.17 6.52
CA ARG A 130 8.81 -0.72 6.35
C ARG A 130 7.39 -0.33 5.92
N ARG A 131 6.82 -0.99 4.90
CA ARG A 131 5.46 -0.73 4.43
C ARG A 131 4.44 -1.00 5.54
N TYR A 132 4.51 -2.13 6.24
CA TYR A 132 3.61 -2.49 7.33
C TYR A 132 3.63 -1.47 8.45
N ASN A 133 4.82 -1.07 8.93
CA ASN A 133 4.94 -0.05 9.96
C ASN A 133 4.35 1.29 9.51
N THR A 134 4.66 1.71 8.28
CA THR A 134 4.12 2.95 7.70
C THR A 134 2.59 2.93 7.61
N LEU A 135 2.01 1.80 7.19
CA LEU A 135 0.56 1.65 7.05
C LEU A 135 -0.15 1.49 8.41
N GLN A 136 0.47 0.83 9.39
CA GLN A 136 -0.09 0.65 10.74
C GLN A 136 -0.06 1.95 11.56
N THR A 137 1.04 2.70 11.53
CA THR A 137 1.11 4.03 12.19
C THR A 137 0.01 4.95 11.68
N ARG A 138 -0.33 4.83 10.39
CA ARG A 138 -1.42 5.58 9.78
C ARG A 138 -2.81 5.00 10.07
N SER A 139 -2.91 3.69 10.27
CA SER A 139 -4.13 2.97 10.66
C SER A 139 -4.39 3.00 12.16
N GLY A 140 -3.66 3.83 12.93
CA GLY A 140 -3.94 4.15 14.34
C GLY A 140 -5.32 4.78 14.62
N ALA A 141 -6.23 4.78 13.64
CA ALA A 141 -7.65 5.09 13.76
C ALA A 141 -8.61 3.92 13.39
N ALA A 142 -8.12 2.76 12.91
CA ALA A 142 -8.81 1.47 12.88
C ALA A 142 -7.92 0.38 12.24
N PRO A 143 -7.80 -0.82 12.83
CA PRO A 143 -7.05 -1.92 12.23
C PRO A 143 -7.69 -2.35 10.90
N ILE A 144 -6.86 -2.66 9.91
CA ILE A 144 -7.23 -3.37 8.70
C ILE A 144 -7.79 -4.73 9.14
N ARG A 145 -9.11 -4.79 9.34
CA ARG A 145 -9.81 -6.02 9.70
C ARG A 145 -9.70 -6.96 8.51
N ALA A 146 -8.99 -8.07 8.72
CA ALA A 146 -9.12 -9.25 7.90
C ALA A 146 -10.61 -9.64 7.87
N ALA A 147 -11.24 -9.51 6.71
CA ALA A 147 -12.57 -10.04 6.48
C ALA A 147 -12.52 -11.56 6.62
N ARG A 148 -13.50 -12.07 7.36
CA ARG A 148 -13.58 -13.42 7.92
C ARG A 148 -14.21 -14.39 6.93
#